data_AF-A6T4C9-F1
#
_entry.id   AF-A6T4C9-F1
#
_cell.length_a   1.000
_cell.length_b   1.000
_cell.length_c   1.000
_cell.angle_alpha   90.00
_cell.angle_beta   90.00
_cell.angle_gamma   90.00
#
_symmetry.space_group_name_H-M   'P 1'
#
loop_
_entity.id
_entity.type
_entity.pdbx_description
1 polymer ?
#
loop_
_entity_poly.entity_id
_entity_poly.type
_entity_poly.pdbx_seq_one_letter_code
_entity_poly.pdbx_strand_id
1 'polypeptide(L)'
;MKPIAPGTVIFHRHRGYGVITAVNLMTGWISARFGNEMRTLDLNLSTDEVQHADGEAILFRRTPPDPMPHARLMAMVRELHKAGYQRLYLYSWPKPSGLHWRWHLFTGPRNWMERPWREGWYGSGAEYNCNPVMGWGDAPGETTEELASTLAQFDPTGLAQALGRDEDHAAWFDMVCEALLPDYTFSLGWDKQDGRIPEALPVIPVRRGVPEYSGPALPWPPGWTKLLGSAHLASTTATVLPKPAKSSKDKPDTVK
;
A
#
# COMPACT_ATOMS: atom_id res chain seq x y z
N MET A 1 -18.58 17.25 -12.38
CA MET A 1 -18.17 15.83 -12.43
C MET A 1 -19.29 15.03 -11.80
N LYS A 2 -19.70 13.93 -12.43
CA LYS A 2 -20.64 13.01 -11.78
C LYS A 2 -19.94 12.33 -10.60
N PRO A 3 -20.60 12.23 -9.43
CA PRO A 3 -20.03 11.55 -8.28
C PRO A 3 -19.88 10.04 -8.56
N ILE A 4 -18.87 9.43 -7.94
CA ILE A 4 -18.64 7.99 -7.98
C ILE A 4 -18.88 7.45 -6.57
N ALA A 5 -19.92 6.62 -6.45
CA ALA A 5 -20.34 6.01 -5.19
C ALA A 5 -20.82 4.57 -5.43
N PRO A 6 -20.92 3.74 -4.38
CA PRO A 6 -21.64 2.47 -4.46
C PRO A 6 -23.04 2.67 -5.08
N GLY A 7 -23.43 1.77 -5.98
CA GLY A 7 -24.66 1.87 -6.77
C GLY A 7 -24.51 2.60 -8.12
N THR A 8 -23.39 3.28 -8.36
CA THR A 8 -23.13 3.93 -9.66
C THR A 8 -22.99 2.87 -10.76
N VAL A 9 -23.73 3.04 -11.85
CA VAL A 9 -23.63 2.18 -13.03
C VAL A 9 -22.50 2.68 -13.93
N ILE A 10 -21.61 1.78 -14.30
CA ILE A 10 -20.45 2.04 -15.16
C ILE A 10 -20.47 1.11 -16.37
N PHE A 11 -19.79 1.53 -17.43
CA PHE A 11 -19.48 0.69 -18.59
C PHE A 11 -17.99 0.38 -18.60
N HIS A 12 -17.64 -0.89 -18.72
CA HIS A 12 -16.27 -1.34 -18.91
C HIS A 12 -16.10 -1.96 -20.30
N ARG A 13 -15.12 -1.49 -21.09
CA ARG A 13 -14.86 -1.90 -22.48
C ARG A 13 -14.95 -3.41 -22.75
N HIS A 14 -14.43 -4.25 -21.85
CA HIS A 14 -14.37 -5.70 -22.04
C HIS A 14 -15.46 -6.47 -21.28
N ARG A 15 -16.13 -5.83 -20.31
CA ARG A 15 -17.07 -6.51 -19.39
C ARG A 15 -18.50 -6.00 -19.52
N GLY A 16 -18.73 -4.96 -20.32
CA GLY A 16 -20.02 -4.32 -20.48
C GLY A 16 -20.43 -3.54 -19.23
N TYR A 17 -21.73 -3.52 -18.94
CA TYR A 17 -22.27 -2.78 -17.81
C TYR A 17 -21.96 -3.46 -16.48
N GLY A 18 -21.57 -2.64 -15.50
CA GLY A 18 -21.35 -3.06 -14.13
C GLY A 18 -21.88 -2.04 -13.14
N VAL A 19 -21.95 -2.44 -11.88
CA VAL A 19 -22.37 -1.58 -10.77
C VAL A 19 -21.25 -1.52 -9.75
N ILE A 20 -20.88 -0.31 -9.33
CA ILE A 20 -19.89 -0.09 -8.28
C ILE A 20 -20.46 -0.57 -6.95
N THR A 21 -19.70 -1.37 -6.23
CA THR A 21 -20.07 -1.92 -4.92
C THR A 21 -19.27 -1.29 -3.78
N ALA A 22 -18.06 -0.80 -4.05
CA ALA A 22 -17.20 -0.14 -3.09
C ALA A 22 -16.34 0.94 -3.77
N VAL A 23 -16.01 1.99 -3.04
CA VAL A 23 -15.12 3.05 -3.50
C VAL A 23 -14.09 3.34 -2.40
N ASN A 24 -12.81 3.29 -2.76
CA ASN A 24 -11.71 3.68 -1.87
C ASN A 24 -11.05 4.93 -2.44
N LEU A 25 -11.40 6.08 -1.87
CA LEU A 25 -10.93 7.38 -2.36
C LEU A 25 -9.45 7.65 -2.04
N MET A 26 -8.91 7.04 -0.97
CA MET A 26 -7.49 7.10 -0.63
C MET A 26 -6.61 6.57 -1.77
N THR A 27 -7.04 5.45 -2.33
CA THR A 27 -6.23 4.69 -3.29
C THR A 27 -6.72 4.86 -4.73
N GLY A 28 -7.92 5.42 -4.94
CA GLY A 28 -8.58 5.57 -6.25
C GLY A 28 -9.06 4.25 -6.86
N TRP A 29 -9.13 3.19 -6.06
CA TRP A 29 -9.66 1.91 -6.51
C TRP A 29 -11.16 1.81 -6.24
N ILE A 30 -11.88 1.14 -7.11
CA ILE A 30 -13.28 0.76 -6.91
C ILE A 30 -13.44 -0.76 -6.99
N SER A 31 -14.44 -1.30 -6.31
CA SER A 31 -14.97 -2.63 -6.62
C SER A 31 -16.23 -2.47 -7.46
N ALA A 32 -16.35 -3.25 -8.52
CA ALA A 32 -17.53 -3.27 -9.38
C ALA A 32 -17.94 -4.71 -9.70
N ARG A 33 -19.26 -4.92 -9.82
CA ARG A 33 -19.85 -6.19 -10.22
C ARG A 33 -20.36 -6.11 -11.65
N PHE A 34 -19.93 -7.06 -12.49
CA PHE A 34 -20.33 -7.23 -13.89
C PHE A 34 -21.07 -8.57 -14.00
N GLY A 35 -22.40 -8.56 -13.92
CA GLY A 35 -23.19 -9.79 -13.82
C GLY A 35 -22.83 -10.60 -12.56
N ASN A 36 -22.22 -11.77 -12.76
CA ASN A 36 -21.76 -12.66 -11.68
C ASN A 36 -20.26 -12.47 -11.33
N GLU A 37 -19.54 -11.62 -12.06
CA GLU A 37 -18.12 -11.36 -11.83
C GLU A 37 -17.94 -10.13 -10.94
N MET A 38 -17.04 -10.20 -9.95
CA MET A 38 -16.60 -9.04 -9.17
C MET A 38 -15.15 -8.69 -9.52
N ARG A 39 -14.88 -7.41 -9.73
CA ARG A 39 -13.54 -6.90 -10.05
C ARG A 39 -13.22 -5.64 -9.31
N THR A 40 -11.95 -5.53 -8.94
CA THR A 40 -11.35 -4.30 -8.47
C THR A 40 -10.73 -3.57 -9.66
N LEU A 41 -11.12 -2.31 -9.85
CA LEU A 41 -10.67 -1.45 -10.94
C LEU A 41 -9.94 -0.24 -10.37
N ASP A 42 -8.93 0.21 -11.08
CA ASP A 42 -8.12 1.36 -10.73
C ASP A 42 -8.58 2.58 -11.53
N LEU A 43 -9.13 3.58 -10.85
CA LEU A 43 -9.57 4.81 -11.51
C LEU A 43 -8.45 5.86 -11.63
N ASN A 44 -7.29 5.69 -10.98
CA ASN A 44 -6.15 6.61 -11.17
C ASN A 44 -5.37 6.30 -12.44
N LEU A 45 -5.30 5.02 -12.81
CA LEU A 45 -4.73 4.60 -14.09
C LEU A 45 -5.68 4.81 -15.25
N SER A 46 -6.93 5.24 -14.97
CA SER A 46 -8.08 5.29 -15.89
C SER A 46 -7.64 5.17 -17.34
N THR A 47 -7.49 3.93 -17.76
CA THR A 47 -7.37 3.61 -19.17
C THR A 47 -8.74 3.91 -19.77
N ASP A 48 -8.82 3.98 -21.10
CA ASP A 48 -10.07 4.20 -21.85
C ASP A 48 -11.13 3.09 -21.64
N GLU A 49 -10.89 2.19 -20.68
CA GLU A 49 -11.64 0.99 -20.40
C GLU A 49 -12.85 1.23 -19.51
N VAL A 50 -12.95 2.31 -18.71
CA VAL A 50 -14.03 2.51 -17.73
C VAL A 50 -14.68 3.89 -17.87
N GLN A 51 -16.00 3.92 -18.02
CA GLN A 51 -16.79 5.13 -18.23
C GLN A 51 -18.11 5.06 -17.44
N HIS A 52 -18.80 6.18 -17.26
CA HIS A 52 -20.19 6.18 -16.82
C HIS A 52 -21.06 5.45 -17.85
N ALA A 53 -22.22 4.95 -17.41
CA ALA A 53 -23.13 4.19 -18.28
C ALA A 53 -23.59 4.95 -19.55
N ASP A 54 -23.56 6.29 -19.54
CA ASP A 54 -23.89 7.14 -20.68
C ASP A 54 -22.69 7.53 -21.55
N GLY A 55 -21.53 6.90 -21.31
CA GLY A 55 -20.30 7.13 -22.08
C GLY A 55 -19.48 8.32 -21.62
N GLU A 56 -19.89 9.04 -20.56
CA GLU A 56 -19.04 10.08 -19.96
C GLU A 56 -17.80 9.40 -19.34
N ALA A 57 -16.61 9.86 -19.73
CA ALA A 57 -15.38 9.35 -19.14
C ALA A 57 -15.38 9.56 -17.62
N ILE A 58 -15.02 8.50 -16.89
CA ILE A 58 -14.81 8.61 -15.45
C ILE A 58 -13.47 9.31 -15.23
N LEU A 59 -13.54 10.62 -15.04
CA LEU A 59 -12.42 11.42 -14.58
C LEU A 59 -12.46 11.39 -13.06
N PHE A 60 -11.84 10.37 -12.46
CA PHE A 60 -11.72 10.31 -11.00
C PHE A 60 -11.06 11.58 -10.45
N ARG A 61 -10.13 12.17 -11.21
CA ARG A 61 -9.53 13.48 -10.92
C ARG A 61 -9.26 14.26 -12.22
N ARG A 62 -9.72 15.52 -12.32
CA ARG A 62 -9.47 16.46 -13.46
C ARG A 62 -8.06 17.06 -13.46
N THR A 63 -7.49 17.20 -12.28
CA THR A 63 -6.10 17.58 -12.03
C THR A 63 -5.42 16.31 -11.52
N PRO A 64 -4.16 15.99 -11.89
CA PRO A 64 -3.42 14.95 -11.17
C PRO A 64 -3.57 15.22 -9.67
N PRO A 65 -3.83 14.19 -8.84
CA PRO A 65 -4.15 14.39 -7.43
C PRO A 65 -3.23 15.43 -6.80
N ASP A 66 -3.77 16.29 -5.92
CA ASP A 66 -2.97 16.61 -4.75
C ASP A 66 -2.56 15.25 -4.17
N PRO A 67 -1.26 14.99 -4.15
CA PRO A 67 -0.74 13.65 -4.18
C PRO A 67 -1.21 12.89 -2.97
N MET A 68 -1.69 11.69 -3.26
CA MET A 68 -1.47 10.48 -2.48
C MET A 68 -1.56 10.65 -0.94
N PRO A 69 -2.49 9.96 -0.26
CA PRO A 69 -2.67 10.11 1.18
C PRO A 69 -1.49 9.57 2.02
N HIS A 70 -0.30 9.32 1.47
CA HIS A 70 0.87 8.85 2.24
C HIS A 70 1.36 9.92 3.21
N ALA A 71 1.45 11.19 2.78
CA ALA A 71 1.80 12.27 3.70
C ALA A 71 0.73 12.43 4.79
N ARG A 72 -0.56 12.28 4.43
CA ARG A 72 -1.69 12.30 5.38
C ARG A 72 -1.68 11.09 6.32
N LEU A 73 -1.33 9.91 5.81
CA LEU A 73 -1.20 8.66 6.55
C LEU A 73 -0.04 8.73 7.52
N MET A 74 1.10 9.27 7.08
CA MET A 74 2.24 9.57 7.94
C MET A 74 1.85 10.56 9.04
N ALA A 75 1.17 11.65 8.69
CA ALA A 75 0.65 12.59 9.69
C ALA A 75 -0.30 11.91 10.68
N MET A 76 -1.21 11.05 10.22
CA MET A 76 -2.14 10.31 11.08
C MET A 76 -1.43 9.35 12.01
N VAL A 77 -0.48 8.56 11.50
CA VAL A 77 0.33 7.66 12.33
C VAL A 77 1.14 8.45 13.36
N ARG A 78 1.68 9.61 12.97
CA ARG A 78 2.40 10.52 13.87
C ARG A 78 1.50 11.03 14.99
N GLU A 79 0.28 11.46 14.69
CA GLU A 79 -0.68 11.88 15.71
C GLU A 79 -1.08 10.73 16.64
N LEU A 80 -1.28 9.53 16.10
CA LEU A 80 -1.55 8.33 16.90
C LEU A 80 -0.36 7.95 17.81
N HIS A 81 0.88 8.14 17.37
CA HIS A 81 2.07 7.95 18.21
C HIS A 81 2.11 8.92 19.38
N LYS A 82 1.76 10.19 19.16
CA LYS A 82 1.62 11.20 20.24
C LYS A 82 0.55 10.81 21.26
N ALA A 83 -0.53 10.16 20.80
CA ALA A 83 -1.59 9.62 21.65
C ALA A 83 -1.24 8.29 22.35
N GLY A 84 -0.04 7.73 22.14
CA GLY A 84 0.45 6.52 22.83
C GLY A 84 0.26 5.21 22.05
N TYR A 85 -0.21 5.27 20.80
CA TYR A 85 -0.32 4.12 19.90
C TYR A 85 1.01 3.85 19.15
N GLN A 86 2.12 3.83 19.88
CA GLN A 86 3.47 3.82 19.28
C GLN A 86 3.83 2.48 18.61
N ARG A 87 3.02 1.44 18.86
CA ARG A 87 3.14 0.12 18.22
C ARG A 87 2.32 0.01 16.93
N LEU A 88 1.93 1.14 16.35
CA LEU A 88 1.43 1.24 14.98
C LEU A 88 2.61 1.52 14.04
N TYR A 89 2.86 0.63 13.08
CA TYR A 89 3.97 0.76 12.13
C TYR A 89 3.45 0.97 10.72
N LEU A 90 4.14 1.81 9.96
CA LEU A 90 3.87 2.07 8.55
C LEU A 90 5.02 1.52 7.69
N TYR A 91 4.69 0.66 6.74
CA TYR A 91 5.62 0.11 5.76
C TYR A 91 5.19 0.51 4.36
N SER A 92 5.95 1.39 3.71
CA SER A 92 5.64 1.93 2.38
C SER A 92 6.71 1.60 1.35
N TRP A 93 6.32 1.45 0.08
CA TRP A 93 7.23 1.24 -1.04
C TRP A 93 6.57 1.56 -2.39
N PRO A 94 7.34 1.98 -3.41
CA PRO A 94 6.78 2.21 -4.75
C PRO A 94 6.32 0.92 -5.40
N LYS A 95 5.25 0.99 -6.21
CA LYS A 95 5.02 -0.01 -7.27
C LYS A 95 6.00 0.28 -8.40
N PRO A 96 6.53 -0.75 -9.10
CA PRO A 96 7.44 -0.54 -10.24
C PRO A 96 6.89 0.37 -11.34
N SER A 97 5.57 0.49 -11.46
CA SER A 97 4.94 1.41 -12.42
C SER A 97 5.10 2.89 -12.08
N GLY A 98 5.56 3.26 -10.86
CA GLY A 98 5.63 4.65 -10.36
C GLY A 98 4.28 5.33 -10.10
N LEU A 99 3.19 4.76 -10.64
CA LEU A 99 1.83 5.29 -10.56
C LEU A 99 1.07 4.87 -9.29
N HIS A 100 1.56 3.85 -8.57
CA HIS A 100 0.97 3.37 -7.32
C HIS A 100 2.02 3.29 -6.25
N TRP A 101 1.59 3.59 -5.05
CA TRP A 101 2.36 3.36 -3.85
C TRP A 101 1.72 2.24 -3.09
N ARG A 102 2.56 1.36 -2.57
CA ARG A 102 2.18 0.28 -1.68
C ARG A 102 2.48 0.73 -0.27
N TRP A 103 1.51 0.70 0.61
CA TRP A 103 1.71 0.88 2.04
C TRP A 103 0.99 -0.21 2.78
N HIS A 104 1.54 -0.60 3.92
CA HIS A 104 0.90 -1.43 4.91
C HIS A 104 0.97 -0.76 6.29
N LEU A 105 -0.14 -0.82 7.04
CA LEU A 105 -0.14 -0.55 8.48
C LEU A 105 -0.16 -1.86 9.25
N PHE A 106 0.56 -1.91 10.37
CA PHE A 106 0.63 -3.07 11.26
C PHE A 106 0.61 -2.65 12.73
N THR A 107 0.07 -3.51 13.59
CA THR A 107 -0.09 -3.24 15.03
C THR A 107 0.59 -4.32 15.89
N GLY A 108 1.24 -3.95 16.99
CA GLY A 108 1.79 -4.90 17.98
C GLY A 108 3.32 -4.92 18.10
N PRO A 109 3.98 -6.08 18.33
CA PRO A 109 5.44 -6.14 18.42
C PRO A 109 6.13 -5.92 17.06
N ARG A 110 7.36 -5.39 17.09
CA ARG A 110 8.17 -4.98 15.93
C ARG A 110 8.60 -6.11 14.96
N ASN A 111 8.24 -7.38 15.20
CA ASN A 111 8.59 -8.52 14.34
C ASN A 111 7.61 -8.69 13.16
N TRP A 112 7.48 -7.66 12.35
CA TRP A 112 6.43 -7.56 11.33
C TRP A 112 6.62 -8.51 10.12
N MET A 113 7.86 -8.91 9.77
CA MET A 113 8.12 -9.87 8.67
C MET A 113 7.71 -11.32 8.98
N GLU A 114 7.49 -11.65 10.25
CA GLU A 114 7.11 -12.99 10.70
C GLU A 114 5.59 -13.16 10.81
N ARG A 115 4.81 -12.11 10.53
CA ARG A 115 3.36 -12.13 10.71
C ARG A 115 2.63 -12.70 9.49
N PRO A 116 1.66 -13.60 9.70
CA PRO A 116 0.78 -14.05 8.63
C PRO A 116 -0.06 -12.88 8.09
N TRP A 117 -0.35 -12.93 6.79
CA TRP A 117 -0.93 -11.89 5.93
C TRP A 117 -2.37 -11.44 6.28
N ARG A 118 -2.84 -11.56 7.54
CA ARG A 118 -4.25 -11.36 7.94
C ARG A 118 -4.50 -10.72 9.32
N GLU A 119 -3.49 -10.43 10.13
CA GLU A 119 -3.68 -9.87 11.49
C GLU A 119 -3.30 -8.38 11.59
N GLY A 120 -4.28 -7.47 11.54
CA GLY A 120 -4.05 -6.02 11.70
C GLY A 120 -3.39 -5.36 10.48
N TRP A 121 -3.72 -5.83 9.27
CA TRP A 121 -3.14 -5.37 8.00
C TRP A 121 -4.10 -4.40 7.31
N TYR A 122 -3.59 -3.22 6.98
CA TYR A 122 -4.26 -2.29 6.09
C TYR A 122 -3.32 -1.95 4.96
N GLY A 123 -3.80 -1.82 3.71
CA GLY A 123 -2.89 -1.52 2.64
C GLY A 123 -3.47 -1.05 1.32
N SER A 124 -2.63 -0.42 0.50
CA SER A 124 -2.99 -0.01 -0.85
C SER A 124 -2.84 -1.18 -1.84
N GLY A 125 -3.97 -1.74 -2.25
CA GLY A 125 -4.01 -2.79 -3.26
C GLY A 125 -5.43 -3.18 -3.64
N ALA A 126 -5.56 -3.82 -4.80
CA ALA A 126 -6.83 -4.29 -5.34
C ALA A 126 -7.54 -5.31 -4.41
N GLU A 127 -6.77 -6.06 -3.61
CA GLU A 127 -7.29 -7.01 -2.64
C GLU A 127 -7.95 -6.33 -1.43
N TYR A 128 -7.60 -5.07 -1.12
CA TYR A 128 -8.16 -4.35 0.03
C TYR A 128 -9.61 -3.92 -0.20
N ASN A 129 -9.99 -3.57 -1.43
CA ASN A 129 -11.39 -3.28 -1.78
C ASN A 129 -12.31 -4.52 -1.77
N CYS A 130 -11.73 -5.71 -1.63
CA CYS A 130 -12.44 -6.98 -1.45
C CYS A 130 -12.41 -7.45 0.01
N ASN A 131 -11.82 -6.67 0.92
CA ASN A 131 -11.85 -6.97 2.34
C ASN A 131 -13.28 -6.73 2.88
N PRO A 132 -13.96 -7.75 3.43
CA PRO A 132 -15.33 -7.62 3.97
C PRO A 132 -15.45 -6.64 5.15
N VAL A 133 -14.32 -6.20 5.72
CA VAL A 133 -14.25 -5.11 6.70
C VAL A 133 -14.25 -3.77 5.94
N MET A 134 -15.41 -3.39 5.41
CA MET A 134 -15.61 -2.11 4.70
C MET A 134 -15.82 -0.97 5.70
N GLY A 135 -15.08 0.14 5.58
CA GLY A 135 -15.41 1.37 6.32
C GLY A 135 -14.30 2.40 6.47
N TRP A 136 -13.02 2.01 6.51
CA TRP A 136 -11.93 2.97 6.63
C TRP A 136 -11.46 3.45 5.26
N GLY A 137 -11.73 4.72 4.99
CA GLY A 137 -11.28 5.44 3.82
C GLY A 137 -11.41 6.92 4.08
N ASP A 138 -10.32 7.65 3.86
CA ASP A 138 -10.24 9.11 3.93
C ASP A 138 -11.38 9.77 3.14
N ALA A 139 -12.19 10.59 3.81
CA ALA A 139 -13.13 11.46 3.13
C ALA A 139 -12.40 12.73 2.64
N PRO A 140 -12.68 13.22 1.41
CA PRO A 140 -11.96 14.37 0.88
C PRO A 140 -12.00 15.58 1.82
N GLY A 141 -10.84 16.01 2.29
CA GLY A 141 -10.70 17.18 3.17
C GLY A 141 -10.75 16.87 4.66
N GLU A 142 -10.83 15.60 5.08
CA GLU A 142 -10.67 15.25 6.50
C GLU A 142 -9.34 15.79 7.05
N THR A 143 -9.35 16.22 8.29
CA THR A 143 -8.16 16.53 9.07
C THR A 143 -7.45 15.25 9.49
N THR A 144 -6.22 15.39 9.98
CA THR A 144 -5.45 14.25 10.48
C THR A 144 -6.13 13.58 11.67
N GLU A 145 -6.75 14.39 12.53
CA GLU A 145 -7.49 13.98 13.72
C GLU A 145 -8.78 13.23 13.35
N GLU A 146 -9.52 13.74 12.36
CA GLU A 146 -10.71 13.05 11.83
C GLU A 146 -10.34 11.70 11.23
N LEU A 147 -9.26 11.64 10.44
CA LEU A 147 -8.80 10.38 9.85
C LEU A 147 -8.37 9.36 10.92
N ALA A 148 -7.70 9.81 11.99
CA ALA A 148 -7.32 8.97 13.13
C ALA A 148 -8.55 8.46 13.91
N SER A 149 -9.55 9.33 14.12
CA SER A 149 -10.83 8.96 14.73
C SER A 149 -11.58 7.93 13.89
N THR A 150 -11.62 8.11 12.56
CA THR A 150 -12.25 7.17 11.64
C THR A 150 -11.55 5.82 11.67
N LEU A 151 -10.21 5.78 11.73
CA LEU A 151 -9.46 4.53 11.92
C LEU A 151 -9.83 3.84 13.24
N ALA A 152 -9.95 4.62 14.33
CA ALA A 152 -10.30 4.10 15.65
C ALA A 152 -11.70 3.50 15.72
N GLN A 153 -12.67 4.12 15.04
CA GLN A 153 -14.03 3.60 14.93
C GLN A 153 -14.07 2.34 14.06
N PHE A 154 -13.25 2.29 13.02
CA PHE A 154 -13.20 1.18 12.08
C PHE A 154 -12.55 -0.07 12.67
N ASP A 155 -11.39 0.06 13.32
CA ASP A 155 -10.67 -1.08 13.90
C ASP A 155 -10.19 -0.80 15.33
N PRO A 156 -11.12 -0.84 16.29
CA PRO A 156 -10.79 -0.67 17.70
C PRO A 156 -9.87 -1.79 18.21
N THR A 157 -9.89 -2.99 17.61
CA THR A 157 -9.05 -4.12 18.04
C THR A 157 -7.61 -3.94 17.60
N GLY A 158 -7.39 -3.53 16.35
CA GLY A 158 -6.08 -3.17 15.83
C GLY A 158 -5.45 -2.03 16.64
N LEU A 159 -6.21 -0.96 16.91
CA LEU A 159 -5.69 0.13 17.75
C LEU A 159 -5.40 -0.30 19.20
N ALA A 160 -6.20 -1.20 19.78
CA ALA A 160 -5.89 -1.75 21.10
C ALA A 160 -4.54 -2.50 21.11
N GLN A 161 -4.17 -3.15 20.00
CA GLN A 161 -2.85 -3.79 19.86
C GLN A 161 -1.71 -2.79 19.59
N ALA A 162 -2.03 -1.67 18.93
CA ALA A 162 -1.09 -0.57 18.71
C ALA A 162 -0.81 0.23 19.99
N LEU A 163 -1.70 0.15 20.97
CA LEU A 163 -1.53 0.82 22.25
C LEU A 163 -0.34 0.23 23.00
N GLY A 164 0.61 1.08 23.35
CA GLY A 164 1.82 0.69 24.04
C GLY A 164 3.01 1.50 23.58
N ARG A 165 4.06 1.50 24.40
CA ARG A 165 5.26 2.28 24.13
C ARG A 165 6.21 1.55 23.19
N ASP A 166 6.75 2.31 22.26
CA ASP A 166 7.90 2.01 21.43
C ASP A 166 8.59 3.35 21.10
N GLU A 167 9.26 3.92 22.11
CA GLU A 167 9.80 5.29 22.07
C GLU A 167 10.88 5.46 20.98
N ASP A 168 11.70 4.44 20.74
CA ASP A 168 12.70 4.46 19.67
C ASP A 168 12.06 4.59 18.29
N HIS A 169 11.00 3.81 18.02
CA HIS A 169 10.31 3.86 16.74
C HIS A 169 9.53 5.17 16.59
N ALA A 170 8.81 5.58 17.64
CA ALA A 170 8.05 6.82 17.62
C ALA A 170 8.96 8.04 17.42
N ALA A 171 10.12 8.10 18.08
CA ALA A 171 11.09 9.19 17.90
C ALA A 171 11.69 9.20 16.48
N TRP A 172 12.03 8.02 15.94
CA TRP A 172 12.46 7.91 14.55
C TRP A 172 11.38 8.39 13.58
N PHE A 173 10.14 7.93 13.77
CA PHE A 173 9.04 8.26 12.87
C PHE A 173 8.68 9.74 12.92
N ASP A 174 8.70 10.34 14.11
CA ASP A 174 8.49 11.78 14.31
C ASP A 174 9.55 12.60 13.58
N MET A 175 10.83 12.25 13.72
CA MET A 175 11.94 12.89 13.01
C MET A 175 11.82 12.76 11.49
N VAL A 176 11.43 11.58 10.98
CA VAL A 176 11.18 11.38 9.55
C VAL A 176 10.01 12.23 9.08
N CYS A 177 8.92 12.31 9.85
CA CYS A 177 7.77 13.12 9.49
C CYS A 177 8.10 14.62 9.47
N GLU A 178 8.87 15.12 10.43
CA GLU A 178 9.37 16.50 10.44
C GLU A 178 10.19 16.84 9.18
N ALA A 179 11.00 15.90 8.71
CA ALA A 179 11.84 16.12 7.52
C ALA A 179 11.07 16.01 6.20
N LEU A 180 10.05 15.15 6.14
CA LEU A 180 9.43 14.75 4.86
C LEU A 180 8.07 15.40 4.60
N LEU A 181 7.28 15.67 5.63
CA LEU A 181 5.93 16.21 5.43
C LEU A 181 5.98 17.68 4.99
N PRO A 182 5.06 18.12 4.10
CA PRO A 182 3.96 17.35 3.49
C PRO A 182 4.30 16.74 2.11
N ASP A 183 5.53 16.91 1.63
CA ASP A 183 5.85 16.78 0.21
C ASP A 183 6.55 15.47 -0.17
N TYR A 184 7.01 14.73 0.82
CA TYR A 184 7.79 13.52 0.66
C TYR A 184 7.25 12.37 1.52
N THR A 185 7.63 11.16 1.14
CA THR A 185 7.46 9.92 1.89
C THR A 185 8.75 9.12 1.80
N PHE A 186 8.84 8.02 2.55
CA PHE A 186 9.95 7.08 2.46
C PHE A 186 9.55 5.73 1.86
N SER A 187 10.55 4.96 1.42
CA SER A 187 10.39 3.55 1.05
C SER A 187 11.19 2.63 1.96
N LEU A 188 10.54 1.58 2.44
CA LEU A 188 11.16 0.46 3.15
C LEU A 188 11.24 -0.82 2.31
N GLY A 189 10.49 -0.88 1.20
CA GLY A 189 10.57 -2.00 0.26
C GLY A 189 11.84 -1.89 -0.59
N TRP A 190 12.79 -2.78 -0.31
CA TRP A 190 13.98 -2.98 -1.13
C TRP A 190 14.18 -4.48 -1.36
N ASP A 191 14.12 -4.91 -2.60
CA ASP A 191 14.44 -6.28 -2.99
C ASP A 191 15.93 -6.40 -3.35
N LYS A 192 16.50 -7.60 -3.23
CA LYS A 192 17.82 -7.92 -3.79
C LYS A 192 17.88 -7.67 -5.30
N GLN A 193 16.74 -7.76 -5.99
CA GLN A 193 16.64 -7.43 -7.42
C GLN A 193 16.80 -5.92 -7.70
N ASP A 194 16.55 -5.06 -6.72
CA ASP A 194 16.71 -3.60 -6.85
C ASP A 194 18.18 -3.15 -6.67
N GLY A 195 19.09 -4.09 -6.42
CA GLY A 195 20.51 -3.85 -6.26
C GLY A 195 20.92 -3.60 -4.81
N ARG A 196 22.02 -2.87 -4.62
CA ARG A 196 22.58 -2.61 -3.29
C ARG A 196 21.62 -1.76 -2.47
N ILE A 197 21.34 -2.21 -1.24
CA ILE A 197 20.52 -1.46 -0.28
C ILE A 197 21.16 -0.08 -0.05
N PRO A 198 20.38 1.01 -0.16
CA PRO A 198 20.86 2.37 0.08
C PRO A 198 21.36 2.58 1.50
N GLU A 199 22.40 3.38 1.64
CA GLU A 199 22.99 3.70 2.95
C GLU A 199 22.06 4.54 3.83
N ALA A 200 21.18 5.32 3.20
CA ALA A 200 20.15 6.13 3.84
C ALA A 200 18.75 5.70 3.39
N LEU A 201 17.74 6.03 4.19
CA LEU A 201 16.34 5.77 3.90
C LEU A 201 15.94 6.45 2.59
N PRO A 202 15.45 5.71 1.58
CA PRO A 202 15.02 6.28 0.31
C PRO A 202 13.86 7.26 0.51
N VAL A 203 14.05 8.50 0.06
CA VAL A 203 13.04 9.56 0.08
C VAL A 203 12.44 9.75 -1.30
N ILE A 204 11.13 9.91 -1.35
CA ILE A 204 10.39 9.95 -2.60
C ILE A 204 9.34 11.07 -2.53
N PRO A 205 9.25 11.95 -3.55
CA PRO A 205 8.18 12.94 -3.63
C PRO A 205 6.80 12.28 -3.68
N VAL A 206 5.84 12.81 -2.92
CA VAL A 206 4.46 12.30 -2.97
C VAL A 206 3.72 12.77 -4.24
N ARG A 207 4.03 13.97 -4.78
CA ARG A 207 3.48 14.51 -6.06
C ARG A 207 4.52 14.76 -7.12
N ARG A 208 4.02 14.74 -8.36
CA ARG A 208 4.66 15.41 -9.49
C ARG A 208 4.91 16.88 -9.18
N GLY A 209 6.08 17.38 -9.57
CA GLY A 209 6.46 18.79 -9.42
C GLY A 209 7.10 19.14 -8.08
N VAL A 210 7.14 18.21 -7.12
CA VAL A 210 8.01 18.35 -5.94
C VAL A 210 9.45 18.07 -6.40
N PRO A 211 10.41 18.98 -6.12
CA PRO A 211 11.82 18.76 -6.42
C PRO A 211 12.39 17.51 -5.73
N GLU A 212 13.52 17.00 -6.23
CA GLU A 212 14.25 15.96 -5.49
C GLU A 212 14.59 16.42 -4.08
N TYR A 213 14.45 15.51 -3.12
CA TYR A 213 14.72 15.80 -1.71
C TYR A 213 16.20 16.18 -1.53
N SER A 214 16.43 17.36 -0.97
CA SER A 214 17.77 17.94 -0.73
C SER A 214 18.13 18.06 0.76
N GLY A 215 17.30 17.50 1.64
CA GLY A 215 17.53 17.52 3.08
C GLY A 215 18.58 16.50 3.55
N PRO A 216 18.82 16.42 4.87
CA PRO A 216 19.79 15.48 5.43
C PRO A 216 19.38 14.03 5.16
N ALA A 217 20.39 13.17 5.03
CA ALA A 217 20.20 11.73 4.90
C ALA A 217 19.45 11.17 6.12
N LEU A 218 18.33 10.49 5.88
CA LEU A 218 17.50 9.94 6.94
C LEU A 218 17.94 8.51 7.30
N PRO A 219 17.97 8.16 8.59
CA PRO A 219 18.33 6.81 9.02
C PRO A 219 17.20 5.80 8.75
N TRP A 220 17.57 4.54 8.59
CA TRP A 220 16.64 3.41 8.59
C TRP A 220 15.96 3.25 9.96
N PRO A 221 14.73 2.69 10.03
CA PRO A 221 14.03 2.50 11.28
C PRO A 221 14.79 1.59 12.26
N PRO A 222 14.65 1.82 13.57
CA PRO A 222 15.25 0.97 14.59
C PRO A 222 14.89 -0.51 14.40
N GLY A 223 15.89 -1.40 14.45
CA GLY A 223 15.72 -2.84 14.23
C GLY A 223 15.80 -3.30 12.77
N TRP A 224 15.80 -2.38 11.81
CA TRP A 224 15.90 -2.72 10.38
C TRP A 224 17.30 -3.22 9.98
N THR A 225 18.34 -2.64 10.58
CA THR A 225 19.75 -2.98 10.31
C THR A 225 20.09 -4.44 10.62
N LYS A 226 19.43 -5.05 11.62
CA LYS A 226 19.61 -6.48 11.94
C LYS A 226 19.04 -7.40 10.85
N LEU A 227 17.98 -6.99 10.18
CA LEU A 227 17.37 -7.75 9.08
C LEU A 227 18.23 -7.74 7.82
N LEU A 228 18.87 -6.59 7.54
CA LEU A 228 19.85 -6.45 6.45
C LEU A 228 21.10 -7.31 6.70
N GLY A 229 21.55 -7.42 7.97
CA GLY A 229 22.66 -8.29 8.37
C GLY A 229 22.33 -9.79 8.36
N SER A 230 21.12 -10.18 8.77
CA SER A 230 20.67 -11.59 8.74
C SER A 230 20.41 -12.11 7.32
N ALA A 231 20.02 -11.26 6.38
CA ALA A 231 19.92 -11.62 4.96
C ALA A 231 21.28 -11.95 4.32
N HIS A 232 22.39 -11.46 4.92
CA HIS A 232 23.76 -11.83 4.57
C HIS A 232 24.21 -13.16 5.21
N LEU A 233 23.68 -13.54 6.38
CA LEU A 233 24.04 -14.79 7.08
C LEU A 233 23.20 -16.00 6.67
N ALA A 234 21.96 -15.79 6.21
CA ALA A 234 21.08 -16.85 5.71
C ALA A 234 21.53 -17.45 4.35
N SER A 235 22.63 -16.95 3.75
CA SER A 235 23.20 -17.48 2.51
C SER A 235 24.20 -18.64 2.73
N THR A 236 24.45 -19.09 3.97
CA THR A 236 25.50 -20.09 4.22
C THR A 236 25.02 -21.49 4.61
N THR A 237 23.71 -21.74 4.73
CA THR A 237 23.20 -23.05 5.17
C THR A 237 21.82 -23.39 4.58
N ALA A 238 21.57 -23.08 3.30
CA ALA A 238 20.55 -23.79 2.54
C ALA A 238 21.23 -24.77 1.59
N THR A 239 21.53 -25.95 2.14
CA THR A 239 22.05 -27.13 1.46
C THR A 239 21.36 -27.35 0.12
N VAL A 240 22.20 -27.46 -0.91
CA VAL A 240 21.88 -27.94 -2.25
C VAL A 240 20.99 -29.19 -2.17
N LEU A 241 19.72 -29.06 -2.52
CA LEU A 241 18.90 -30.21 -2.91
C LEU A 241 19.00 -30.37 -4.43
N PRO A 242 19.41 -31.54 -4.94
CA PRO A 242 19.59 -31.75 -6.36
C PRO A 242 18.23 -31.78 -7.08
N LYS A 243 18.22 -31.12 -8.24
CA LYS A 243 17.11 -31.01 -9.18
C LYS A 243 16.65 -32.42 -9.64
N PRO A 244 15.36 -32.77 -9.59
CA PRO A 244 14.91 -34.06 -10.11
C PRO A 244 15.02 -34.08 -11.65
N ALA A 245 15.59 -35.17 -12.16
CA ALA A 245 15.79 -35.42 -13.58
C ALA A 245 14.46 -35.50 -14.34
N LYS A 246 14.37 -34.82 -15.48
CA LYS A 246 13.23 -34.92 -16.40
C LYS A 246 13.20 -36.30 -17.05
N SER A 247 12.14 -37.06 -16.76
CA SER A 247 11.81 -38.32 -17.43
C SER A 247 11.38 -38.06 -18.88
N SER A 248 12.18 -38.54 -19.83
CA SER A 248 11.84 -38.60 -21.25
C SER A 248 10.90 -39.78 -21.53
N LYS A 249 9.65 -39.50 -21.92
CA LYS A 249 8.81 -40.43 -22.65
C LYS A 249 8.02 -39.66 -23.69
N ASP A 250 8.50 -39.72 -24.92
CA ASP A 250 7.67 -39.77 -26.11
C ASP A 250 8.47 -40.52 -27.18
N LYS A 251 8.02 -41.76 -27.47
CA LYS A 251 8.46 -42.54 -28.64
C LYS A 251 7.47 -42.23 -29.77
N PRO A 252 7.94 -42.06 -31.02
CA PRO A 252 7.06 -42.04 -32.17
C PRO A 252 6.79 -43.48 -32.66
N ASP A 253 5.52 -43.84 -32.79
CA ASP A 253 5.10 -45.02 -33.54
C ASP A 253 5.12 -44.71 -35.04
N THR A 254 6.00 -45.41 -35.75
CA THR A 254 5.90 -45.72 -37.18
C THR A 254 6.14 -47.24 -37.24
N VAL A 255 5.38 -48.04 -37.99
CA VAL A 255 5.48 -48.19 -39.45
C VAL A 255 4.45 -49.26 -39.89
N LYS A 256 3.86 -49.04 -41.08
CA LYS A 256 3.19 -49.98 -42.02
C LYS A 256 1.77 -50.43 -41.72
#